data_AF-A0A3C1JPQ5-F1
#
_entry.id   AF-A0A3C1JPQ5-F1
#
_cell.length_a   1.000
_cell.length_b   1.000
_cell.length_c   1.000
_cell.angle_alpha   90.00
_cell.angle_beta   90.00
_cell.angle_gamma   90.00
#
_symmetry.space_group_name_H-M   'P 1'
#
loop_
_entity.id
_entity.type
_entity.pdbx_description
1 polymer ?
#
loop_
_entity_poly.entity_id
_entity_poly.type
_entity_poly.pdbx_seq_one_letter_code
_entity_poly.pdbx_strand_id
1 'polypeptide(L)'
;MFESREAVREAEMSTTVSAPAPGSKDDGSTTMSKAPDQPLVEASVASEDEDRLPTFREIVDLIIHPVVLRSFAIVLVATVILVGLRVLTWNEIADGARSRYVKTAIFGGASAMMVWFLVLLQVGAQKRWPVYCAVAVMLAGDAVHYVRLANPIVRGGPVVAFNATFASAIPLDGQWEVETANGGTAKVDGSTAVLTAGPSGSSYILARLPKEPDVRESWWLPLGLATLEREETLSWRAQIDRTGGYFVVTEIKQLLIQAVPYGMHITYPDEMKQAKGYEIQTQVTLDGKMHDWEIIRNPREIRLRVDGNEVWKSRSQGPLGQLKVGESKRDAAHGGTIKVERASYRTVLMREGAV
;
A
#
# COMPACT_ATOMS: atom_id res chain seq x y z
N MET A 1 -41.14 -28.88 7.68
CA MET A 1 -42.31 -28.60 6.83
C MET A 1 -41.76 -28.07 5.51
N PHE A 2 -42.00 -28.84 4.44
CA PHE A 2 -41.53 -28.73 3.04
C PHE A 2 -40.04 -28.98 2.71
N GLU A 3 -39.81 -30.22 2.25
CA GLU A 3 -38.75 -30.69 1.37
C GLU A 3 -39.09 -30.42 -0.12
N SER A 4 -38.06 -30.30 -0.96
CA SER A 4 -37.97 -30.93 -2.30
C SER A 4 -36.52 -30.80 -2.81
N ARG A 5 -35.71 -31.87 -2.72
CA ARG A 5 -35.34 -32.84 -3.78
C ARG A 5 -34.51 -32.23 -4.93
N GLU A 6 -33.20 -32.57 -5.00
CA GLU A 6 -32.58 -33.56 -5.92
C GLU A 6 -32.42 -32.99 -7.35
N ALA A 7 -31.38 -33.19 -8.16
CA ALA A 7 -30.19 -34.04 -8.20
C ALA A 7 -29.36 -33.58 -9.43
N VAL A 8 -28.01 -33.56 -9.36
CA VAL A 8 -27.08 -34.46 -10.09
C VAL A 8 -26.59 -33.99 -11.50
N ARG A 9 -25.25 -33.85 -11.55
CA ARG A 9 -24.24 -34.15 -12.61
C ARG A 9 -24.04 -33.30 -13.88
N GLU A 10 -22.73 -33.08 -14.12
CA GLU A 10 -21.92 -33.29 -15.37
C GLU A 10 -22.50 -32.78 -16.69
N ALA A 11 -21.76 -32.27 -17.67
CA ALA A 11 -20.37 -31.91 -17.92
C ALA A 11 -20.38 -31.19 -19.28
N GLU A 12 -19.20 -30.76 -19.71
CA GLU A 12 -18.81 -30.51 -21.11
C GLU A 12 -19.14 -29.16 -21.78
N MET A 13 -18.01 -28.55 -22.15
CA MET A 13 -17.74 -27.70 -23.32
C MET A 13 -18.73 -27.87 -24.48
N SER A 14 -19.16 -26.76 -25.07
CA SER A 14 -19.02 -26.59 -26.53
C SER A 14 -19.26 -25.14 -26.95
N THR A 15 -18.22 -24.56 -27.54
CA THR A 15 -18.25 -23.35 -28.38
C THR A 15 -19.10 -23.59 -29.63
N THR A 16 -19.98 -22.64 -29.90
CA THR A 16 -20.85 -22.55 -31.08
C THR A 16 -20.05 -22.26 -32.35
N VAL A 17 -20.24 -23.11 -33.36
CA VAL A 17 -19.98 -22.82 -34.79
C VAL A 17 -21.32 -22.90 -35.52
N SER A 18 -21.66 -21.86 -36.27
CA SER A 18 -22.77 -21.88 -37.25
C SER A 18 -22.21 -21.96 -38.66
N ALA A 19 -22.64 -22.98 -39.41
CA ALA A 19 -22.57 -23.08 -40.87
C ALA A 19 -23.82 -22.42 -41.50
N PRO A 20 -23.92 -22.29 -42.85
CA PRO A 20 -24.41 -23.42 -43.64
C PRO A 20 -23.75 -23.63 -45.04
N ALA A 21 -24.07 -24.80 -45.61
CA ALA A 21 -23.48 -25.55 -46.73
C ALA A 21 -24.27 -25.36 -48.07
N PRO A 22 -24.34 -26.35 -49.01
CA PRO A 22 -23.34 -26.92 -49.92
C PRO A 22 -23.81 -26.96 -51.41
N GLY A 23 -22.96 -27.44 -52.33
CA GLY A 23 -23.37 -27.92 -53.65
C GLY A 23 -22.37 -28.92 -54.24
N SER A 24 -22.82 -30.14 -54.52
CA SER A 24 -22.06 -31.27 -55.08
C SER A 24 -22.65 -31.76 -56.41
N LYS A 25 -21.90 -32.67 -57.05
CA LYS A 25 -22.18 -33.57 -58.22
C LYS A 25 -21.57 -33.13 -59.54
N ASP A 26 -21.07 -33.99 -60.43
CA ASP A 26 -20.64 -35.40 -60.44
C ASP A 26 -20.01 -35.66 -61.83
N ASP A 27 -19.27 -36.76 -61.94
CA ASP A 27 -19.01 -37.62 -63.13
C ASP A 27 -17.98 -37.24 -64.21
N GLY A 28 -17.06 -38.21 -64.45
CA GLY A 28 -16.17 -38.25 -65.60
C GLY A 28 -15.08 -39.32 -65.53
N SER A 29 -15.46 -40.60 -65.59
CA SER A 29 -14.57 -41.76 -65.81
C SER A 29 -14.11 -41.82 -67.28
N THR A 30 -12.81 -41.99 -67.57
CA THR A 30 -12.27 -43.14 -68.34
C THR A 30 -10.73 -43.19 -68.39
N THR A 31 -10.27 -44.42 -68.22
CA THR A 31 -8.94 -45.06 -68.31
C THR A 31 -8.06 -44.74 -69.53
N MET A 32 -6.71 -44.77 -69.37
CA MET A 32 -5.84 -45.82 -69.95
C MET A 32 -4.34 -45.65 -69.62
N SER A 33 -3.73 -46.81 -69.30
CA SER A 33 -2.35 -47.23 -69.61
C SER A 33 -1.18 -46.66 -68.78
N LYS A 34 -0.68 -47.47 -67.82
CA LYS A 34 0.52 -48.35 -67.93
C LYS A 34 1.17 -48.53 -66.54
N ALA A 35 1.33 -49.78 -66.11
CA ALA A 35 2.33 -50.19 -65.11
C ALA A 35 3.32 -51.14 -65.84
N PRO A 36 4.48 -51.52 -65.27
CA PRO A 36 5.04 -51.21 -63.95
C PRO A 36 6.55 -50.84 -63.99
N ASP A 37 7.16 -50.82 -62.81
CA ASP A 37 8.60 -50.85 -62.48
C ASP A 37 9.29 -49.51 -62.20
N GLN A 38 9.16 -49.04 -60.95
CA GLN A 38 10.29 -48.49 -60.20
C GLN A 38 10.03 -48.59 -58.67
N PRO A 39 11.08 -48.85 -57.87
CA PRO A 39 10.93 -49.40 -56.52
C PRO A 39 10.59 -48.34 -55.48
N LEU A 40 9.89 -48.81 -54.44
CA LEU A 40 9.70 -48.15 -53.15
C LEU A 40 11.02 -47.52 -52.66
N VAL A 41 11.09 -46.19 -52.62
CA VAL A 41 12.09 -45.48 -51.81
C VAL A 41 11.44 -45.18 -50.46
N GLU A 42 12.04 -45.82 -49.47
CA GLU A 42 11.75 -45.75 -48.05
C GLU A 42 11.68 -44.31 -47.53
N ALA A 43 10.78 -44.11 -46.58
CA ALA A 43 10.84 -43.03 -45.63
C ALA A 43 12.15 -43.12 -44.82
N SER A 44 13.05 -42.16 -44.98
CA SER A 44 13.95 -41.59 -43.97
C SER A 44 14.68 -40.44 -44.70
N VAL A 45 14.70 -39.20 -44.23
CA VAL A 45 15.38 -38.74 -43.03
C VAL A 45 14.66 -37.47 -42.57
N ALA A 46 13.86 -37.58 -41.50
CA ALA A 46 13.68 -36.44 -40.62
C ALA A 46 15.00 -36.29 -39.85
N SER A 47 15.61 -35.11 -39.91
CA SER A 47 16.86 -34.78 -39.23
C SER A 47 16.73 -35.00 -37.73
N GLU A 48 17.31 -36.08 -37.21
CA GLU A 48 17.39 -36.40 -35.78
C GLU A 48 18.26 -35.41 -34.97
N ASP A 49 18.77 -34.34 -35.59
CA ASP A 49 19.77 -33.44 -35.00
C ASP A 49 19.20 -32.15 -34.39
N GLU A 50 17.91 -31.84 -34.56
CA GLU A 50 17.33 -30.58 -34.05
C GLU A 50 17.03 -30.59 -32.54
N ASP A 51 16.96 -31.75 -31.89
CA ASP A 51 16.56 -31.88 -30.47
C ASP A 51 17.66 -32.43 -29.54
N ARG A 52 18.90 -32.58 -30.02
CA ARG A 52 19.98 -33.15 -29.20
C ARG A 52 20.56 -32.10 -28.25
N LEU A 53 20.51 -32.38 -26.94
CA LEU A 53 21.23 -31.61 -25.92
C LEU A 53 22.76 -31.67 -26.17
N PRO A 54 23.48 -30.54 -26.01
CA PRO A 54 24.92 -30.51 -26.22
C PRO A 54 25.65 -31.42 -25.23
N THR A 55 26.69 -32.10 -25.71
CA THR A 55 27.53 -32.97 -24.87
C THR A 55 28.43 -32.14 -23.95
N PHE A 56 28.90 -32.75 -22.86
CA PHE A 56 29.79 -32.08 -21.91
C PHE A 56 31.04 -31.46 -22.57
N ARG A 57 31.62 -32.15 -23.54
CA ARG A 57 32.81 -31.68 -24.27
C ARG A 57 32.50 -30.46 -25.13
N GLU A 58 31.38 -30.46 -25.84
CA GLU A 58 30.91 -29.32 -26.63
C GLU A 58 30.61 -28.09 -25.75
N ILE A 59 30.08 -28.30 -24.55
CA ILE A 59 29.87 -27.23 -23.57
C ILE A 59 31.22 -26.64 -23.12
N VAL A 60 32.21 -27.48 -22.82
CA VAL A 60 33.55 -27.02 -22.41
C VAL A 60 34.22 -26.23 -23.52
N ASP A 61 34.20 -26.72 -24.76
CA ASP A 61 34.81 -26.04 -25.91
C ASP A 61 34.11 -24.70 -26.22
N LEU A 62 32.79 -24.63 -26.03
CA LEU A 62 32.01 -23.39 -26.13
C LEU A 62 32.45 -22.36 -25.06
N ILE A 63 32.61 -22.78 -23.81
CA ILE A 63 32.95 -21.88 -22.69
C ILE A 63 34.32 -21.22 -22.90
N ILE A 64 35.30 -21.93 -23.46
CA ILE A 64 36.67 -21.42 -23.65
C ILE A 64 36.77 -20.57 -24.93
N HIS A 65 35.71 -20.51 -25.75
CA HIS A 65 35.72 -19.73 -26.98
C HIS A 65 35.89 -18.22 -26.67
N PRO A 66 36.79 -17.49 -27.36
CA PRO A 66 37.14 -16.11 -27.03
C PRO A 66 35.94 -15.14 -27.08
N VAL A 67 34.97 -15.40 -27.96
CA VAL A 67 33.73 -14.62 -28.04
C VAL A 67 32.86 -14.83 -26.79
N VAL A 68 32.78 -16.06 -26.29
CA VAL A 68 32.03 -16.40 -25.07
C VAL A 68 32.69 -15.78 -23.85
N LEU A 69 34.02 -15.87 -23.73
CA LEU A 69 34.79 -15.23 -22.67
C LEU A 69 34.59 -13.71 -22.63
N ARG A 70 34.60 -13.03 -23.79
CA ARG A 70 34.30 -11.59 -23.87
C ARG A 70 32.88 -11.27 -23.44
N SER A 71 31.90 -12.04 -23.92
CA SER A 71 30.49 -11.90 -23.56
C SER A 71 30.27 -12.09 -22.06
N PHE A 72 30.87 -13.14 -21.49
CA PHE A 72 30.88 -13.41 -20.06
C PHE A 72 31.49 -12.25 -19.26
N ALA A 73 32.67 -11.75 -19.67
CA ALA A 73 33.32 -10.63 -19.01
C ALA A 73 32.44 -9.37 -19.00
N ILE A 74 31.77 -9.06 -20.11
CA ILE A 74 30.83 -7.92 -20.20
C ILE A 74 29.68 -8.09 -19.20
N VAL A 75 29.03 -9.26 -19.19
CA VAL A 75 27.87 -9.51 -18.30
C VAL A 75 28.32 -9.54 -16.84
N LEU A 76 29.48 -10.13 -16.55
CA LEU A 76 30.03 -10.16 -15.20
C LEU A 76 30.32 -8.75 -14.69
N VAL A 77 31.01 -7.91 -15.49
CA VAL A 77 31.30 -6.52 -15.11
C VAL A 77 30.01 -5.72 -14.92
N ALA A 78 29.05 -5.84 -15.85
CA ALA A 78 27.74 -5.19 -15.72
C ALA A 78 27.01 -5.63 -14.44
N THR A 79 27.03 -6.93 -14.14
CA THR A 79 26.43 -7.51 -12.93
C THR A 79 27.07 -6.95 -11.67
N VAL A 80 28.41 -6.93 -11.60
CA VAL A 80 29.12 -6.38 -10.43
C VAL A 80 28.82 -4.90 -10.25
N ILE A 81 28.78 -4.11 -11.33
CA ILE A 81 28.46 -2.68 -11.26
C ILE A 81 27.03 -2.48 -10.79
N LEU A 82 26.04 -3.14 -11.38
CA LEU A 82 24.63 -2.95 -11.05
C LEU A 82 24.30 -3.45 -9.63
N VAL A 83 24.77 -4.64 -9.25
CA VAL A 83 24.63 -5.14 -7.87
C VAL A 83 25.32 -4.21 -6.89
N GLY A 84 26.52 -3.73 -7.21
CA GLY A 84 27.25 -2.76 -6.40
C GLY A 84 26.48 -1.45 -6.22
N LEU A 85 25.98 -0.87 -7.31
CA LEU A 85 25.16 0.34 -7.29
C LEU A 85 23.91 0.16 -6.43
N ARG A 86 23.17 -0.94 -6.61
CA ARG A 86 21.99 -1.24 -5.79
C ARG A 86 22.31 -1.27 -4.31
N VAL A 87 23.39 -1.95 -3.92
CA VAL A 87 23.80 -2.06 -2.52
C VAL A 87 24.25 -0.69 -1.98
N LEU A 88 24.87 0.14 -2.80
CA LEU A 88 25.26 1.51 -2.45
C LEU A 88 24.06 2.46 -2.32
N THR A 89 23.02 2.29 -3.14
CA THR A 89 21.79 3.11 -3.11
C THR A 89 20.70 2.53 -2.21
N TRP A 90 21.01 1.48 -1.45
CA TRP A 90 20.08 0.87 -0.50
C TRP A 90 19.51 1.90 0.47
N ASN A 91 18.21 1.83 0.68
CA ASN A 91 17.51 2.66 1.66
C ASN A 91 16.57 1.79 2.52
N GLU A 92 16.64 1.94 3.84
CA GLU A 92 15.84 1.13 4.77
C GLU A 92 14.33 1.26 4.56
N ILE A 93 13.85 2.45 4.17
CA ILE A 93 12.44 2.69 3.90
C ILE A 93 12.06 2.10 2.55
N ALA A 94 12.85 2.33 1.51
CA ALA A 94 12.56 1.82 0.16
C ALA A 94 12.61 0.28 0.11
N ASP A 95 13.65 -0.30 0.69
CA ASP A 95 14.07 -1.68 0.43
C ASP A 95 14.00 -2.59 1.67
N GLY A 96 13.72 -2.04 2.84
CA GLY A 96 13.69 -2.80 4.10
C GLY A 96 15.07 -3.21 4.57
N ALA A 97 15.12 -4.31 5.35
CA ALA A 97 16.35 -4.74 6.03
C ALA A 97 17.50 -5.04 5.07
N ARG A 98 18.66 -4.42 5.34
CA ARG A 98 19.88 -4.49 4.50
C ARG A 98 20.30 -5.91 4.13
N SER A 99 20.33 -6.82 5.10
CA SER A 99 20.73 -8.22 4.86
C SER A 99 19.82 -8.94 3.86
N ARG A 100 18.51 -8.70 3.92
CA ARG A 100 17.55 -9.26 2.95
C ARG A 100 17.78 -8.66 1.58
N TYR A 101 17.92 -7.34 1.50
CA TYR A 101 18.13 -6.65 0.24
C TYR A 101 19.43 -7.06 -0.48
N VAL A 102 20.55 -7.17 0.25
CA VAL A 102 21.83 -7.64 -0.32
C VAL A 102 21.70 -9.04 -0.90
N LYS A 103 21.01 -9.96 -0.20
CA LYS A 103 20.75 -11.31 -0.72
C LYS A 103 19.93 -11.28 -1.99
N THR A 104 18.88 -10.45 -2.06
CA THR A 104 18.05 -10.30 -3.26
C THR A 104 18.85 -9.73 -4.43
N ALA A 105 19.73 -8.76 -4.19
CA ALA A 105 20.59 -8.18 -5.23
C ALA A 105 21.59 -9.21 -5.78
N ILE A 106 22.25 -10.00 -4.92
CA ILE A 106 23.16 -11.07 -5.33
C ILE A 106 22.39 -12.15 -6.12
N PHE A 107 21.22 -12.55 -5.64
CA PHE A 107 20.37 -13.52 -6.34
C PHE A 107 19.96 -13.01 -7.72
N GLY A 108 19.55 -11.75 -7.84
CA GLY A 108 19.24 -11.13 -9.14
C GLY A 108 20.41 -11.14 -10.11
N GLY A 109 21.63 -10.84 -9.62
CA GLY A 109 22.85 -10.96 -10.42
C GLY A 109 23.13 -12.40 -10.87
N ALA A 110 22.99 -13.38 -9.97
CA ALA A 110 23.14 -14.79 -10.30
C ALA A 110 22.08 -15.26 -11.32
N SER A 111 20.83 -14.81 -11.21
CA SER A 111 19.77 -15.08 -12.18
C SER A 111 20.10 -14.50 -13.56
N ALA A 112 20.64 -13.28 -13.64
CA ALA A 112 21.06 -12.69 -14.91
C ALA A 112 22.19 -13.50 -15.58
N MET A 113 23.17 -13.96 -14.79
CA MET A 113 24.24 -14.84 -15.28
C MET A 113 23.69 -16.19 -15.76
N MET A 114 22.72 -16.76 -15.05
CA MET A 114 22.06 -18.01 -15.45
C MET A 114 21.29 -17.82 -16.77
N VAL A 115 20.51 -16.73 -16.90
CA VAL A 115 19.76 -16.41 -18.12
C VAL A 115 20.70 -16.20 -19.31
N TRP A 116 21.82 -15.48 -19.10
CA TRP A 116 22.86 -15.35 -20.12
C TRP A 116 23.33 -16.73 -20.59
N PHE A 117 23.68 -17.63 -19.65
CA PHE A 117 24.22 -18.94 -19.98
C PHE A 117 23.20 -19.82 -20.71
N LEU A 118 21.95 -19.85 -20.25
CA LEU A 118 20.90 -20.64 -20.89
C LEU A 118 20.57 -20.15 -22.30
N VAL A 119 20.49 -18.83 -22.51
CA VAL A 119 20.26 -18.26 -23.85
C VAL A 119 21.48 -18.48 -24.74
N LEU A 120 22.70 -18.42 -24.19
CA LEU A 120 23.92 -18.74 -24.95
C LEU A 120 23.87 -20.17 -25.51
N LEU A 121 23.43 -21.14 -24.71
CA LEU A 121 23.30 -22.54 -25.15
C LEU A 121 22.26 -22.71 -26.27
N GLN A 122 21.19 -21.89 -26.28
CA GLN A 122 20.12 -21.99 -27.28
C GLN A 122 20.45 -21.30 -28.60
N VAL A 123 21.03 -20.08 -28.56
CA VAL A 123 21.19 -19.23 -29.76
C VAL A 123 22.64 -19.16 -30.26
N GLY A 124 23.57 -19.75 -29.52
CA GLY A 124 24.99 -19.83 -29.86
C GLY A 124 25.80 -18.55 -29.59
N ALA A 125 27.13 -18.70 -29.57
CA ALA A 125 28.09 -17.66 -29.15
C ALA A 125 28.15 -16.41 -30.03
N GLN A 126 27.70 -16.50 -31.29
CA GLN A 126 27.81 -15.40 -32.26
C GLN A 126 26.70 -14.35 -32.11
N LYS A 127 25.62 -14.67 -31.39
CA LYS A 127 24.47 -13.78 -31.22
C LYS A 127 24.63 -12.93 -29.95
N ARG A 128 24.15 -11.68 -29.98
CA ARG A 128 24.16 -10.76 -28.83
C ARG A 128 22.97 -10.94 -27.87
N TRP A 129 21.99 -11.76 -28.25
CA TRP A 129 20.79 -12.05 -27.45
C TRP A 129 21.05 -12.46 -25.99
N PRO A 130 22.04 -13.32 -25.68
CA PRO A 130 22.34 -13.69 -24.29
C PRO A 130 22.62 -12.47 -23.40
N VAL A 131 23.35 -11.48 -23.94
CA VAL A 131 23.70 -10.25 -23.22
C VAL A 131 22.45 -9.39 -23.01
N TYR A 132 21.64 -9.19 -24.05
CA TYR A 132 20.42 -8.39 -23.94
C TYR A 132 19.42 -8.97 -22.94
N CYS A 133 19.23 -10.30 -22.93
CA CYS A 133 18.36 -10.97 -21.98
C CYS A 133 18.86 -10.81 -20.54
N ALA A 134 20.17 -10.97 -20.30
CA ALA A 134 20.75 -10.77 -18.98
C ALA A 134 20.61 -9.32 -18.48
N VAL A 135 20.87 -8.34 -19.35
CA VAL A 135 20.68 -6.92 -19.05
C VAL A 135 19.21 -6.61 -18.74
N ALA A 136 18.26 -7.16 -19.51
CA ALA A 136 16.83 -6.97 -19.26
C ALA A 136 16.41 -7.49 -17.87
N VAL A 137 16.92 -8.65 -17.46
CA VAL A 137 16.67 -9.21 -16.11
C VAL A 137 17.21 -8.30 -15.02
N MET A 138 18.42 -7.75 -15.18
CA MET A 138 19.00 -6.81 -14.21
C MET A 138 18.18 -5.51 -14.13
N LEU A 139 17.84 -4.91 -15.28
CA LEU A 139 17.07 -3.67 -15.35
C LEU A 139 15.67 -3.81 -14.75
N ALA A 140 15.00 -4.95 -14.93
CA ALA A 140 13.68 -5.20 -14.33
C ALA A 140 13.76 -5.17 -12.80
N GLY A 141 14.79 -5.76 -12.21
CA GLY A 141 15.03 -5.68 -10.78
C GLY A 141 15.32 -4.25 -10.34
N ASP A 142 16.17 -3.52 -11.06
CA ASP A 142 16.60 -2.17 -10.71
C ASP A 142 15.46 -1.16 -10.79
N ALA A 143 14.57 -1.31 -11.77
CA ALA A 143 13.38 -0.49 -11.92
C ALA A 143 12.53 -0.52 -10.63
N VAL A 144 12.33 -1.70 -10.02
CA VAL A 144 11.58 -1.80 -8.75
C VAL A 144 12.27 -1.04 -7.63
N HIS A 145 13.59 -1.14 -7.51
CA HIS A 145 14.35 -0.41 -6.50
C HIS A 145 14.24 1.12 -6.70
N TYR A 146 14.46 1.61 -7.91
CA TYR A 146 14.42 3.05 -8.19
C TYR A 146 13.01 3.63 -8.12
N VAL A 147 11.98 2.88 -8.50
CA VAL A 147 10.57 3.28 -8.29
C VAL A 147 10.28 3.46 -6.80
N ARG A 148 10.73 2.52 -5.96
CA ARG A 148 10.58 2.65 -4.50
C ARG A 148 11.39 3.81 -3.95
N LEU A 149 12.63 4.00 -4.38
CA LEU A 149 13.49 5.09 -3.94
C LEU A 149 12.95 6.48 -4.34
N ALA A 150 12.27 6.56 -5.48
CA ALA A 150 11.58 7.77 -5.94
C ALA A 150 10.27 8.05 -5.18
N ASN A 151 9.75 7.08 -4.42
CA ASN A 151 8.50 7.23 -3.69
C ASN A 151 8.61 8.33 -2.61
N PRO A 152 7.66 9.28 -2.53
CA PRO A 152 7.69 10.38 -1.55
C PRO A 152 7.85 9.92 -0.09
N ILE A 153 7.31 8.75 0.28
CA ILE A 153 7.39 8.20 1.63
C ILE A 153 8.85 8.01 2.07
N VAL A 154 9.75 7.61 1.16
CA VAL A 154 11.18 7.43 1.45
C VAL A 154 11.84 8.73 1.90
N ARG A 155 11.33 9.87 1.42
CA ARG A 155 11.83 11.22 1.74
C ARG A 155 11.11 11.86 2.94
N GLY A 156 10.33 11.09 3.70
CA GLY A 156 9.56 11.58 4.84
C GLY A 156 8.19 12.12 4.47
N GLY A 157 7.72 11.87 3.24
CA GLY A 157 6.33 12.14 2.87
C GLY A 157 5.36 11.27 3.67
N PRO A 158 4.10 11.71 3.83
CA PRO A 158 3.09 10.94 4.54
C PRO A 158 2.75 9.64 3.82
N VAL A 159 2.56 8.57 4.59
CA VAL A 159 1.98 7.30 4.11
C VAL A 159 0.51 7.48 3.76
N VAL A 160 -0.19 8.21 4.62
CA VAL A 160 -1.57 8.66 4.47
C VAL A 160 -1.61 10.09 4.98
N ALA A 161 -2.27 10.97 4.24
CA ALA A 161 -2.62 12.30 4.72
C ALA A 161 -3.96 12.72 4.12
N PHE A 162 -4.78 13.39 4.94
CA PHE A 162 -5.98 14.06 4.48
C PHE A 162 -6.25 15.28 5.36
N ASN A 163 -6.80 16.31 4.76
CA ASN A 163 -7.07 17.59 5.38
C ASN A 163 -8.45 18.08 4.98
N ALA A 164 -9.10 18.79 5.88
CA ALA A 164 -10.36 19.47 5.63
C ALA A 164 -10.25 20.91 6.10
N THR A 165 -10.72 21.82 5.26
CA THR A 165 -11.06 23.20 5.61
C THR A 165 -12.57 23.32 5.54
N PHE A 166 -13.22 23.72 6.63
CA PHE A 166 -14.68 23.64 6.74
C PHE A 166 -15.39 24.90 6.19
N ALA A 167 -14.87 25.43 5.08
CA ALA A 167 -15.26 26.74 4.51
C ALA A 167 -16.36 26.70 3.44
N SER A 168 -16.87 25.53 3.06
CA SER A 168 -17.96 25.39 2.09
C SER A 168 -19.04 24.44 2.57
N ALA A 169 -20.30 24.74 2.20
CA ALA A 169 -21.50 24.01 2.60
C ALA A 169 -21.33 22.48 2.48
N ILE A 170 -21.36 21.82 3.65
CA ILE A 170 -21.14 20.38 3.87
C ILE A 170 -21.97 19.56 2.86
N PRO A 171 -21.34 18.66 2.09
CA PRO A 171 -21.02 17.34 2.62
C PRO A 171 -19.52 17.17 2.72
N LEU A 172 -19.07 16.75 3.90
CA LEU A 172 -17.67 16.45 4.12
C LEU A 172 -17.21 15.41 3.10
N ASP A 173 -16.07 15.67 2.49
CA ASP A 173 -15.43 14.76 1.55
C ASP A 173 -15.16 13.43 2.26
N GLY A 174 -15.18 12.31 1.53
CA GLY A 174 -15.41 10.97 2.09
C GLY A 174 -14.52 10.46 3.24
N GLN A 175 -13.51 11.20 3.70
CA GLN A 175 -12.74 10.90 4.91
C GLN A 175 -13.28 11.58 6.18
N TRP A 176 -14.00 12.69 6.08
CA TRP A 176 -14.68 13.34 7.21
C TRP A 176 -16.20 13.18 7.05
N GLU A 177 -16.92 13.00 8.15
CA GLU A 177 -18.39 12.89 8.16
C GLU A 177 -18.96 13.66 9.35
N VAL A 178 -20.12 14.29 9.19
CA VAL A 178 -20.77 15.01 10.29
C VAL A 178 -21.85 14.09 10.79
N GLU A 179 -21.82 13.81 12.08
CA GLU A 179 -22.89 13.08 12.75
C GLU A 179 -23.58 13.97 13.77
N THR A 180 -24.90 14.00 13.71
CA THR A 180 -25.76 14.73 14.64
C THR A 180 -26.88 13.82 15.14
N ALA A 181 -27.25 13.93 16.40
CA ALA A 181 -28.39 13.22 16.97
C ALA A 181 -29.05 14.02 18.09
N ASN A 182 -30.32 13.70 18.38
CA ASN A 182 -31.09 14.24 19.51
C ASN A 182 -31.04 15.77 19.63
N GLY A 183 -31.27 16.48 18.52
CA GLY A 183 -31.25 17.94 18.49
C GLY A 183 -29.87 18.58 18.39
N GLY A 184 -28.80 17.79 18.25
CA GLY A 184 -27.51 18.30 17.77
C GLY A 184 -27.63 18.86 16.35
N THR A 185 -26.89 19.93 16.06
CA THR A 185 -26.92 20.61 14.76
C THR A 185 -25.51 20.90 14.27
N ALA A 186 -25.34 20.92 12.96
CA ALA A 186 -24.12 21.33 12.30
C ALA A 186 -24.45 22.34 11.21
N LYS A 187 -23.70 23.44 11.16
CA LYS A 187 -23.81 24.46 10.11
C LYS A 187 -22.44 24.99 9.75
N VAL A 188 -22.32 25.57 8.57
CA VAL A 188 -21.13 26.31 8.17
C VAL A 188 -21.37 27.80 8.47
N ASP A 189 -20.41 28.42 9.16
CA ASP A 189 -20.38 29.86 9.43
C ASP A 189 -19.01 30.39 9.01
N GLY A 190 -18.97 31.11 7.88
CA GLY A 190 -17.75 31.54 7.23
C GLY A 190 -16.81 30.38 6.89
N SER A 191 -15.61 30.38 7.46
CA SER A 191 -14.59 29.33 7.28
C SER A 191 -14.68 28.19 8.30
N THR A 192 -15.74 28.12 9.12
CA THR A 192 -15.84 27.19 10.25
C THR A 192 -17.06 26.29 10.17
N ALA A 193 -16.89 25.02 10.54
CA ALA A 193 -18.00 24.14 10.91
C ALA A 193 -18.39 24.42 12.36
N VAL A 194 -19.63 24.85 12.58
CA VAL A 194 -20.21 25.08 13.90
C VAL A 194 -21.07 23.88 14.25
N LEU A 195 -20.61 23.10 15.23
CA LEU A 195 -21.29 21.93 15.76
C LEU A 195 -21.86 22.31 17.12
N THR A 196 -23.17 22.16 17.29
CA THR A 196 -23.87 22.52 18.52
C THR A 196 -24.60 21.30 19.05
N ALA A 197 -24.41 20.99 20.33
CA ALA A 197 -25.12 19.95 21.04
C ALA A 197 -25.79 20.53 22.28
N GLY A 198 -27.11 20.42 22.36
CA GLY A 198 -27.85 20.67 23.59
C GLY A 198 -27.72 19.49 24.57
N PRO A 199 -28.30 19.58 25.77
CA PRO A 199 -28.35 18.48 26.72
C PRO A 199 -28.90 17.21 26.07
N SER A 200 -28.20 16.09 26.24
CA SER A 200 -28.53 14.78 25.63
C SER A 200 -28.44 14.70 24.09
N GLY A 201 -28.01 15.78 23.43
CA GLY A 201 -27.70 15.85 22.01
C GLY A 201 -26.25 15.49 21.72
N SER A 202 -25.94 15.09 20.49
CA SER A 202 -24.54 14.93 20.03
C SER A 202 -24.35 15.59 18.68
N SER A 203 -23.20 16.23 18.47
CA SER A 203 -22.78 16.79 17.18
C SER A 203 -21.26 16.77 17.10
N TYR A 204 -20.73 15.96 16.17
CA TYR A 204 -19.28 15.80 15.98
C TYR A 204 -18.93 15.57 14.51
N ILE A 205 -17.67 15.88 14.18
CA ILE A 205 -17.03 15.48 12.93
C ILE A 205 -16.28 14.17 13.21
N LEU A 206 -16.57 13.16 12.41
CA LEU A 206 -15.94 11.85 12.41
C LEU A 206 -14.89 11.78 11.29
N ALA A 207 -13.64 11.42 11.60
CA ALA A 207 -12.66 11.01 10.62
C ALA A 207 -12.68 9.48 10.44
N ARG A 208 -12.91 9.02 9.21
CA ARG A 208 -12.65 7.64 8.80
C ARG A 208 -11.22 7.56 8.32
N LEU A 209 -10.33 6.99 9.13
CA LEU A 209 -8.95 6.77 8.69
C LEU A 209 -8.93 5.77 7.54
N PRO A 210 -8.25 6.06 6.42
CA PRO A 210 -8.18 5.13 5.31
C PRO A 210 -7.31 3.92 5.70
N LYS A 211 -7.59 2.77 5.08
CA LYS A 211 -6.77 1.58 5.23
C LYS A 211 -5.35 1.92 4.81
N GLU A 212 -4.37 1.58 5.65
CA GLU A 212 -2.97 1.73 5.29
C GLU A 212 -2.65 0.88 4.06
N PRO A 213 -1.83 1.39 3.12
CA PRO A 213 -1.44 0.64 1.93
C PRO A 213 -0.62 -0.60 2.32
N ASP A 214 -0.99 -1.76 1.78
CA ASP A 214 -0.29 -3.03 2.01
C ASP A 214 0.77 -3.27 0.93
N VAL A 215 2.03 -3.42 1.33
CA VAL A 215 3.15 -3.73 0.43
C VAL A 215 3.00 -5.07 -0.29
N ARG A 216 2.17 -5.98 0.24
CA ARG A 216 1.87 -7.27 -0.40
C ARG A 216 0.95 -7.11 -1.60
N GLU A 217 0.14 -6.05 -1.61
CA GLU A 217 -0.83 -5.76 -2.67
C GLU A 217 -0.20 -4.88 -3.78
N SER A 218 0.98 -4.26 -3.55
CA SER A 218 1.58 -3.33 -4.50
C SER A 218 3.12 -3.35 -4.48
N TRP A 219 3.71 -3.81 -5.59
CA TRP A 219 5.17 -3.98 -5.73
C TRP A 219 5.97 -2.67 -5.68
N TRP A 220 5.36 -1.55 -6.05
CA TRP A 220 5.99 -0.23 -6.15
C TRP A 220 6.06 0.51 -4.80
N LEU A 221 5.37 0.00 -3.77
CA LEU A 221 5.40 0.56 -2.43
C LEU A 221 6.74 0.30 -1.73
N PRO A 222 7.24 1.23 -0.90
CA PRO A 222 8.43 1.03 -0.07
C PRO A 222 8.27 -0.14 0.89
N LEU A 223 9.24 -1.05 0.94
CA LEU A 223 9.16 -2.25 1.80
C LEU A 223 9.21 -1.92 3.29
N GLY A 224 9.80 -0.78 3.66
CA GLY A 224 9.84 -0.29 5.03
C GLY A 224 8.46 -0.06 5.63
N LEU A 225 7.41 0.12 4.80
CA LEU A 225 6.02 0.19 5.28
C LEU A 225 5.59 -1.06 6.06
N ALA A 226 6.16 -2.23 5.78
CA ALA A 226 5.81 -3.47 6.48
C ALA A 226 6.58 -3.68 7.79
N THR A 227 7.65 -2.94 8.04
CA THR A 227 8.57 -3.21 9.15
C THR A 227 8.81 -2.04 10.06
N LEU A 228 8.68 -0.80 9.56
CA LEU A 228 8.95 0.40 10.33
C LEU A 228 7.71 0.86 11.09
N GLU A 229 7.99 1.40 12.27
CA GLU A 229 7.02 2.06 13.11
C GLU A 229 6.53 3.37 12.48
N ARG A 230 5.39 3.86 12.97
CA ARG A 230 4.72 5.04 12.42
C ARG A 230 4.40 6.06 13.49
N GLU A 231 4.55 7.32 13.12
CA GLU A 231 4.03 8.44 13.88
C GLU A 231 2.74 8.95 13.22
N GLU A 232 1.68 9.03 14.00
CA GLU A 232 0.39 9.57 13.63
C GLU A 232 0.26 10.98 14.22
N THR A 233 -0.19 11.93 13.41
CA THR A 233 -0.49 13.29 13.84
C THR A 233 -1.93 13.62 13.46
N LEU A 234 -2.74 13.94 14.47
CA LEU A 234 -4.03 14.61 14.29
C LEU A 234 -3.86 16.07 14.72
N SER A 235 -4.18 17.00 13.83
CA SER A 235 -4.16 18.43 14.15
C SER A 235 -5.50 19.05 13.81
N TRP A 236 -6.02 19.92 14.67
CA TRP A 236 -7.23 20.67 14.37
C TRP A 236 -7.18 22.05 15.01
N ARG A 237 -7.92 22.99 14.46
CA ARG A 237 -8.05 24.33 15.03
C ARG A 237 -9.50 24.57 15.38
N ALA A 238 -9.75 24.82 16.66
CA ALA A 238 -11.11 24.92 17.16
C ALA A 238 -11.26 25.91 18.32
N GLN A 239 -12.48 26.45 18.40
CA GLN A 239 -13.00 27.25 19.50
C GLN A 239 -14.11 26.44 20.18
N ILE A 240 -14.09 26.41 21.51
CA ILE A 240 -15.05 25.65 22.31
C ILE A 240 -15.83 26.62 23.20
N ASP A 241 -17.14 26.42 23.26
CA ASP A 241 -18.04 27.13 24.18
C ASP A 241 -18.93 26.09 24.88
N ARG A 242 -18.62 25.81 26.14
CA ARG A 242 -19.30 24.79 26.94
C ARG A 242 -20.51 25.39 27.64
N THR A 243 -21.67 24.75 27.50
CA THR A 243 -22.90 25.12 28.21
C THR A 243 -23.33 24.10 29.27
N GLY A 244 -22.95 22.82 29.11
CA GLY A 244 -23.15 21.74 30.09
C GLY A 244 -22.05 21.68 31.14
N GLY A 245 -22.09 20.72 32.06
CA GLY A 245 -20.97 20.46 33.00
C GLY A 245 -19.71 19.98 32.29
N TYR A 246 -19.88 19.27 31.17
CA TYR A 246 -18.83 18.73 30.32
C TYR A 246 -19.10 19.07 28.86
N PHE A 247 -18.05 19.08 28.04
CA PHE A 247 -18.17 19.08 26.58
C PHE A 247 -17.04 18.26 25.97
N VAL A 248 -17.34 17.27 25.14
CA VAL A 248 -16.29 16.50 24.46
C VAL A 248 -15.62 17.34 23.38
N VAL A 249 -14.31 17.51 23.52
CA VAL A 249 -13.47 18.17 22.50
C VAL A 249 -13.09 17.16 21.43
N THR A 250 -12.58 16.00 21.85
CA THR A 250 -12.27 14.90 20.95
C THR A 250 -12.34 13.54 21.64
N GLU A 251 -12.74 12.52 20.88
CA GLU A 251 -12.79 11.12 21.31
C GLU A 251 -12.07 10.25 20.29
N ILE A 252 -11.10 9.47 20.76
CA ILE A 252 -10.24 8.60 19.94
C ILE A 252 -10.08 7.26 20.66
N LYS A 253 -10.84 6.24 20.26
CA LYS A 253 -10.89 4.92 20.93
C LYS A 253 -11.07 5.02 22.45
N GLN A 254 -9.97 4.91 23.22
CA GLN A 254 -9.94 4.93 24.68
C GLN A 254 -9.43 6.27 25.25
N LEU A 255 -9.09 7.23 24.39
CA LEU A 255 -8.73 8.60 24.75
C LEU A 255 -9.96 9.50 24.60
N LEU A 256 -10.28 10.25 25.64
CA LEU A 256 -11.36 11.23 25.65
C LEU A 256 -10.84 12.53 26.26
N ILE A 257 -10.97 13.63 25.52
CA ILE A 257 -10.60 14.97 25.98
C ILE A 257 -11.88 15.78 26.11
N GLN A 258 -12.11 16.34 27.30
CA GLN A 258 -13.31 17.09 27.62
C GLN A 258 -12.95 18.47 28.17
N ALA A 259 -13.72 19.47 27.77
CA ALA A 259 -13.76 20.76 28.44
C ALA A 259 -14.60 20.62 29.72
N VAL A 260 -14.06 21.13 30.83
CA VAL A 260 -14.68 21.13 32.16
C VAL A 260 -14.61 22.53 32.77
N PRO A 261 -15.33 22.86 33.87
CA PRO A 261 -15.42 24.23 34.37
C PRO A 261 -14.10 24.88 34.78
N TYR A 262 -13.07 24.08 35.06
CA TYR A 262 -11.75 24.53 35.53
C TYR A 262 -10.62 24.21 34.54
N GLY A 263 -10.93 23.79 33.31
CA GLY A 263 -9.94 23.54 32.26
C GLY A 263 -10.30 22.33 31.40
N MET A 264 -9.43 21.32 31.40
CA MET A 264 -9.62 20.09 30.62
C MET A 264 -9.49 18.84 31.47
N HIS A 265 -10.33 17.86 31.17
CA HIS A 265 -10.23 16.50 31.68
C HIS A 265 -9.84 15.55 30.55
N ILE A 266 -8.82 14.72 30.78
CA ILE A 266 -8.38 13.68 29.84
C ILE A 266 -8.61 12.31 30.47
N THR A 267 -9.47 11.49 29.87
CA THR A 267 -9.58 10.07 30.18
C THR A 267 -8.74 9.27 29.21
N TYR A 268 -7.88 8.39 29.71
CA TYR A 268 -6.98 7.55 28.91
C TYR A 268 -6.73 6.19 29.58
N PRO A 269 -6.33 5.15 28.84
CA PRO A 269 -5.95 3.86 29.41
C PRO A 269 -4.57 3.94 30.07
N ASP A 270 -4.45 3.41 31.29
CA ASP A 270 -3.16 3.21 31.96
C ASP A 270 -2.41 1.96 31.45
N GLU A 271 -1.30 1.59 32.10
CA GLU A 271 -0.50 0.43 31.71
C GLU A 271 -1.25 -0.91 31.87
N MET A 272 -2.26 -0.96 32.73
CA MET A 272 -3.14 -2.11 32.94
C MET A 272 -4.39 -2.05 32.06
N LYS A 273 -4.48 -1.10 31.13
CA LYS A 273 -5.63 -0.81 30.26
C LYS A 273 -6.88 -0.40 31.04
N GLN A 274 -6.73 0.13 32.24
CA GLN A 274 -7.81 0.71 33.03
C GLN A 274 -7.96 2.19 32.71
N ALA A 275 -9.21 2.69 32.71
CA ALA A 275 -9.46 4.10 32.45
C ALA A 275 -8.95 4.96 33.61
N LYS A 276 -8.16 5.98 33.29
CA LYS A 276 -7.60 6.94 34.23
C LYS A 276 -7.91 8.37 33.77
N GLY A 277 -8.32 9.21 34.70
CA GLY A 277 -8.52 10.64 34.49
C GLY A 277 -7.27 11.46 34.80
N TYR A 278 -7.07 12.56 34.07
CA TYR A 278 -6.06 13.57 34.35
C TYR A 278 -6.61 14.96 34.07
N GLU A 279 -6.47 15.85 35.06
CA GLU A 279 -6.97 17.21 35.01
C GLU A 279 -5.86 18.19 34.62
N ILE A 280 -6.18 19.10 33.71
CA ILE A 280 -5.27 20.16 33.26
C ILE A 280 -5.96 21.49 33.54
N GLN A 281 -5.38 22.27 34.44
CA GLN A 281 -5.81 23.64 34.68
C GLN A 281 -5.32 24.52 33.52
N THR A 282 -6.24 24.94 32.66
CA THR A 282 -5.95 25.75 31.48
C THR A 282 -7.13 26.64 31.13
N GLN A 283 -6.87 27.73 30.41
CA GLN A 283 -7.91 28.65 29.90
C GLN A 283 -8.33 28.34 28.47
N VAL A 284 -7.63 27.44 27.77
CA VAL A 284 -7.85 27.11 26.35
C VAL A 284 -9.28 26.69 26.02
N THR A 285 -9.96 26.03 26.97
CA THR A 285 -11.36 25.59 26.82
C THR A 285 -12.37 26.54 27.46
N LEU A 286 -11.91 27.65 28.03
CA LEU A 286 -12.70 28.57 28.85
C LEU A 286 -12.72 30.00 28.30
N ASP A 287 -11.72 30.40 27.53
CA ASP A 287 -11.56 31.78 27.06
C ASP A 287 -12.35 32.09 25.78
N GLY A 288 -12.99 31.08 25.19
CA GLY A 288 -13.80 31.19 23.99
C GLY A 288 -12.99 31.57 22.74
N LYS A 289 -11.68 31.32 22.70
CA LYS A 289 -10.82 31.61 21.55
C LYS A 289 -10.55 30.38 20.69
N MET A 290 -10.04 30.63 19.48
CA MET A 290 -9.53 29.60 18.59
C MET A 290 -8.12 29.19 19.03
N HIS A 291 -7.91 27.89 19.21
CA HIS A 291 -6.63 27.29 19.55
C HIS A 291 -6.22 26.22 18.54
N ASP A 292 -4.92 26.05 18.36
CA ASP A 292 -4.36 24.95 17.58
C ASP A 292 -4.11 23.74 18.49
N TRP A 293 -4.71 22.62 18.14
CA TRP A 293 -4.64 21.37 18.87
C TRP A 293 -3.88 20.34 18.05
N GLU A 294 -3.06 19.54 18.72
CA GLU A 294 -2.32 18.46 18.07
C GLU A 294 -2.20 17.24 18.98
N ILE A 295 -2.58 16.08 18.47
CA ILE A 295 -2.29 14.78 19.08
C ILE A 295 -1.22 14.12 18.23
N ILE A 296 -0.06 13.89 18.83
CA ILE A 296 1.05 13.14 18.22
C ILE A 296 1.15 11.80 18.91
N ARG A 297 1.11 10.72 18.14
CA ARG A 297 1.25 9.37 18.64
C ARG A 297 2.34 8.62 17.88
N ASN A 298 3.26 8.02 18.59
CA ASN A 298 4.16 6.99 18.08
C ASN A 298 3.97 5.71 18.90
N PRO A 299 4.67 4.60 18.61
CA PRO A 299 4.44 3.36 19.35
C PRO A 299 4.77 3.43 20.84
N ARG A 300 5.62 4.37 21.26
CA ARG A 300 6.02 4.54 22.65
C ARG A 300 5.06 5.43 23.43
N GLU A 301 4.63 6.53 22.83
CA GLU A 301 3.88 7.58 23.52
C GLU A 301 2.80 8.22 22.67
N ILE A 302 1.83 8.81 23.36
CA ILE A 302 0.84 9.72 22.82
C ILE A 302 0.92 11.04 23.60
N ARG A 303 0.86 12.15 22.88
CA ARG A 303 1.03 13.50 23.42
C ARG A 303 -0.06 14.41 22.91
N LEU A 304 -0.51 15.32 23.77
CA LEU A 304 -1.38 16.42 23.41
C LEU A 304 -0.59 17.72 23.49
N ARG A 305 -0.65 18.49 22.40
CA ARG A 305 -0.15 19.86 22.33
C ARG A 305 -1.29 20.81 22.05
N VAL A 306 -1.20 21.98 22.67
CA VAL A 306 -2.09 23.12 22.42
C VAL A 306 -1.25 24.36 22.21
N ASP A 307 -1.48 25.06 21.10
CA ASP A 307 -0.71 26.23 20.65
C ASP A 307 0.80 25.98 20.65
N GLY A 308 1.20 24.76 20.27
CA GLY A 308 2.59 24.31 20.23
C GLY A 308 3.16 23.83 21.58
N ASN A 309 2.46 24.00 22.69
CA ASN A 309 2.92 23.58 24.02
C ASN A 309 2.42 22.18 24.36
N GLU A 310 3.30 21.29 24.81
CA GLU A 310 2.91 19.99 25.34
C GLU A 310 2.21 20.15 26.68
N VAL A 311 0.93 19.78 26.74
CA VAL A 311 0.10 19.91 27.95
C VAL A 311 -0.18 18.56 28.61
N TRP A 312 0.01 17.46 27.88
CA TRP A 312 -0.17 16.11 28.39
C TRP A 312 0.57 15.06 27.55
N LYS A 313 0.98 13.98 28.22
CA LYS A 313 1.68 12.84 27.64
C LYS A 313 1.35 11.55 28.39
N SER A 314 1.26 10.45 27.65
CA SER A 314 1.12 9.10 28.21
C SER A 314 1.74 8.05 27.27
N ARG A 315 1.78 6.79 27.72
CA ARG A 315 2.19 5.66 26.90
C ARG A 315 1.16 5.38 25.81
N SER A 316 1.60 5.07 24.59
CA SER A 316 0.68 4.71 23.50
C SER A 316 0.13 3.29 23.71
N GLN A 317 -1.18 3.11 23.52
CA GLN A 317 -1.88 1.81 23.61
C GLN A 317 -2.30 1.25 22.24
N GLY A 318 -1.75 1.79 21.16
CA GLY A 318 -2.08 1.39 19.78
C GLY A 318 -2.36 2.58 18.88
N PRO A 319 -2.74 2.34 17.61
CA PRO A 319 -3.00 3.40 16.64
C PRO A 319 -4.26 4.19 17.01
N LEU A 320 -4.35 5.44 16.55
CA LEU A 320 -5.45 6.34 16.90
C LEU A 320 -6.81 5.77 16.46
N GLY A 321 -6.89 5.24 15.24
CA GLY A 321 -8.13 4.67 14.70
C GLY A 321 -9.22 5.72 14.52
N GLN A 322 -10.46 5.43 14.93
CA GLN A 322 -11.56 6.36 14.70
C GLN A 322 -11.39 7.66 15.50
N LEU A 323 -11.50 8.81 14.82
CA LEU A 323 -11.33 10.13 15.43
C LEU A 323 -12.66 10.86 15.41
N LYS A 324 -13.09 11.39 16.56
CA LYS A 324 -14.26 12.27 16.65
C LYS A 324 -13.83 13.61 17.23
N VAL A 325 -14.31 14.70 16.64
CA VAL A 325 -14.08 16.08 17.10
C VAL A 325 -15.44 16.74 17.34
N GLY A 326 -15.70 17.14 18.58
CA GLY A 326 -17.00 17.63 19.03
C GLY A 326 -17.77 16.67 19.94
N GLU A 327 -18.97 17.08 20.33
CA GLU A 327 -19.75 16.42 21.38
C GLU A 327 -20.30 15.07 20.93
N SER A 328 -19.75 13.99 21.47
CA SER A 328 -20.13 12.61 21.13
C SER A 328 -20.97 11.91 22.20
N LYS A 329 -21.03 12.44 23.42
CA LYS A 329 -21.87 11.90 24.51
C LYS A 329 -23.28 12.48 24.41
N ARG A 330 -24.24 11.74 24.98
CA ARG A 330 -25.69 12.02 24.86
C ARG A 330 -26.39 12.02 26.21
N ASP A 331 -25.66 12.38 27.27
CA ASP A 331 -26.25 12.56 28.60
C ASP A 331 -26.50 14.04 28.90
N ALA A 332 -27.29 14.30 29.94
CA ALA A 332 -27.72 15.64 30.30
C ALA A 332 -26.60 16.54 30.86
N ALA A 333 -25.45 15.96 31.26
CA ALA A 333 -24.33 16.74 31.77
C ALA A 333 -23.47 17.32 30.65
N HIS A 334 -23.62 16.82 29.42
CA HIS A 334 -22.89 17.27 28.24
C HIS A 334 -23.67 18.32 27.46
N GLY A 335 -22.95 19.31 26.92
CA GLY A 335 -23.55 20.33 26.07
C GLY A 335 -22.63 21.50 25.77
N GLY A 336 -22.80 22.08 24.59
CA GLY A 336 -21.99 23.20 24.14
C GLY A 336 -21.91 23.31 22.62
N THR A 337 -20.97 24.15 22.18
CA THR A 337 -20.67 24.40 20.78
C THR A 337 -19.17 24.25 20.55
N ILE A 338 -18.79 23.64 19.44
CA ILE A 338 -17.44 23.72 18.91
C ILE A 338 -17.47 24.32 17.51
N LYS A 339 -16.60 25.29 17.26
CA LYS A 339 -16.32 25.81 15.92
C LYS A 339 -15.00 25.23 15.47
N VAL A 340 -14.99 24.49 14.37
CA VAL A 340 -13.79 23.86 13.80
C VAL A 340 -13.45 24.54 12.49
N GLU A 341 -12.27 25.13 12.39
CA GLU A 341 -11.80 25.83 11.18
C GLU A 341 -11.13 24.86 10.20
N ARG A 342 -10.26 24.00 10.72
CA ARG A 342 -9.52 23.00 9.94
C ARG A 342 -9.22 21.77 10.79
N ALA A 343 -9.13 20.64 10.14
CA ALA A 343 -8.64 19.40 10.73
C ALA A 343 -7.80 18.63 9.71
N SER A 344 -6.75 17.98 10.17
CA SER A 344 -5.85 17.21 9.34
C SER A 344 -5.33 16.00 10.08
N TYR A 345 -5.19 14.90 9.36
CA TYR A 345 -4.53 13.71 9.85
C TYR A 345 -3.40 13.35 8.89
N ARG A 346 -2.27 12.91 9.44
CA ARG A 346 -1.19 12.30 8.68
C ARG A 346 -0.53 11.17 9.45
N THR A 347 0.03 10.22 8.73
CA THR A 347 0.97 9.25 9.27
C THR A 347 2.27 9.24 8.48
N VAL A 348 3.39 9.14 9.16
CA VAL A 348 4.75 9.09 8.59
C VAL A 348 5.50 7.89 9.14
N LEU A 349 6.39 7.30 8.34
CA LEU A 349 7.29 6.26 8.83
C LEU A 349 8.36 6.87 9.72
N MET A 350 8.58 6.27 10.88
CA MET A 350 9.67 6.61 11.76
C MET A 350 10.96 5.98 11.25
N ARG A 351 12.03 6.77 11.21
CA ARG A 351 13.38 6.27 10.94
C ARG A 351 13.98 5.76 12.24
N GLU A 352 14.71 4.65 12.18
CA GLU A 352 15.47 4.18 13.34
C GLU A 352 16.49 5.27 13.75
N GLY A 353 16.47 5.68 15.02
CA GLY A 353 17.42 6.65 15.57
C GLY A 353 17.01 8.13 15.52
N ALA A 354 15.79 8.46 15.05
CA ALA A 354 15.24 9.81 15.22
C ALA A 354 14.61 9.97 16.62
N VAL A 355 15.44 10.27 17.62
CA VAL A 355 15.02 10.84 18.91
C VAL A 355 15.78 12.13 19.13
#